data_AF-A0A726IMB4-F1
#
_entry.id   AF-A0A726IMB4-F1
#
_cell.length_a   1.000
_cell.length_b   1.000
_cell.length_c   1.000
_cell.angle_alpha   90.00
_cell.angle_beta   90.00
_cell.angle_gamma   90.00
#
_symmetry.space_group_name_H-M   'P 1'
#
loop_
_entity.id
_entity.type
_entity.pdbx_description
1 polymer ?
#
loop_
_entity_poly.entity_id
_entity_poly.type
_entity_poly.pdbx_seq_one_letter_code
_entity_poly.pdbx_strand_id
1 'polypeptide(L)'
;MRMLPVLPDESLFSRFCRTTTVYGMSPSSLLTIIFNKPDMNVHPILNSGLKAISLHTSESADQLWHEQTLLPLFAWALPISRNEIMDFNTTPARLNRLCRLSNFSLGQRTLLKFCPVCAREDTFHYGVTYWHLAHQLHGVTTCHRHPVALESIHVPSSPHIRIGLMPPVSYTEQLSNEIDFDFAKFCYESINIIRRKDITHPNYMDVLKKLNLLSLDG
;
A
#
# COMPACT_ATOMS: atom_id res chain seq x y z
N MET A 1 -8.71 -15.71 -16.44
CA MET A 1 -7.31 -15.28 -16.17
C MET A 1 -7.12 -15.16 -14.67
N ARG A 2 -5.95 -15.58 -14.15
CA ARG A 2 -5.58 -15.43 -12.73
C ARG A 2 -4.43 -14.42 -12.61
N MET A 3 -4.47 -13.54 -11.60
CA MET A 3 -3.33 -12.69 -11.26
C MET A 3 -2.17 -13.56 -10.76
N LEU A 4 -0.94 -13.05 -10.89
CA LEU A 4 0.24 -13.76 -10.41
C LEU A 4 0.14 -14.01 -8.89
N PRO A 5 0.79 -15.06 -8.34
CA PRO A 5 0.90 -15.25 -6.90
C PRO A 5 1.55 -14.04 -6.21
N VAL A 6 1.10 -13.72 -5.00
CA VAL A 6 1.69 -12.69 -4.15
C VAL A 6 3.11 -13.06 -3.72
N LEU A 7 4.01 -12.08 -3.64
CA LEU A 7 5.32 -12.22 -2.99
C LEU A 7 5.34 -11.60 -1.57
N PRO A 8 6.32 -11.94 -0.72
CA PRO A 8 6.37 -11.44 0.65
C PRO A 8 6.39 -9.90 0.73
N ASP A 9 5.56 -9.31 1.59
CA ASP A 9 5.34 -7.85 1.71
C ASP A 9 4.94 -7.15 0.39
N GLU A 10 4.43 -7.86 -0.60
CA GLU A 10 4.07 -7.25 -1.87
C GLU A 10 2.73 -6.47 -1.82
N SER A 11 2.77 -5.20 -2.23
CA SER A 11 1.57 -4.39 -2.40
C SER A 11 0.68 -4.88 -3.55
N LEU A 12 -0.65 -4.69 -3.44
CA LEU A 12 -1.56 -5.10 -4.52
C LEU A 12 -1.27 -4.35 -5.84
N PHE A 13 -0.85 -3.09 -5.73
CA PHE A 13 -0.35 -2.29 -6.85
C PHE A 13 0.81 -2.96 -7.59
N SER A 14 1.81 -3.47 -6.84
CA SER A 14 2.92 -4.23 -7.43
C SER A 14 2.42 -5.46 -8.18
N ARG A 15 1.46 -6.18 -7.59
CA ARG A 15 0.88 -7.38 -8.18
C ARG A 15 0.20 -7.08 -9.52
N PHE A 16 -0.48 -5.94 -9.65
CA PHE A 16 -1.00 -5.46 -10.94
C PHE A 16 0.13 -5.17 -11.93
N CYS A 17 1.17 -4.45 -11.52
CA CYS A 17 2.32 -4.12 -12.38
C CYS A 17 3.03 -5.38 -12.90
N ARG A 18 3.23 -6.38 -12.04
CA ARG A 18 3.82 -7.66 -12.47
C ARG A 18 2.90 -8.45 -13.36
N THR A 19 1.63 -8.54 -12.99
CA THR A 19 0.63 -9.27 -13.79
C THR A 19 0.54 -8.70 -15.20
N THR A 20 0.44 -7.38 -15.36
CA THR A 20 0.39 -6.74 -16.69
C THR A 20 1.69 -6.98 -17.47
N THR A 21 2.85 -6.99 -16.78
CA THR A 21 4.16 -7.19 -17.40
C THR A 21 4.37 -8.61 -17.88
N VAL A 22 4.11 -9.61 -17.02
CA VAL A 22 4.32 -11.03 -17.34
C VAL A 22 3.37 -11.50 -18.43
N TYR A 23 2.09 -11.08 -18.38
CA TYR A 23 1.15 -11.42 -19.44
C TYR A 23 1.29 -10.57 -20.70
N GLY A 24 2.15 -9.54 -20.70
CA GLY A 24 2.32 -8.63 -21.84
C GLY A 24 1.05 -7.87 -22.23
N MET A 25 0.11 -7.71 -21.30
CA MET A 25 -1.18 -7.06 -21.56
C MET A 25 -1.12 -5.58 -21.26
N SER A 26 -1.93 -4.79 -21.96
CA SER A 26 -2.13 -3.40 -21.59
C SER A 26 -2.84 -3.29 -20.22
N PRO A 27 -2.56 -2.24 -19.43
CA PRO A 27 -3.33 -1.95 -18.22
C PRO A 27 -4.85 -1.96 -18.44
N SER A 28 -5.34 -1.32 -19.50
CA SER A 28 -6.78 -1.25 -19.78
C SER A 28 -7.40 -2.62 -20.07
N SER A 29 -6.68 -3.52 -20.73
CA SER A 29 -7.12 -4.90 -20.93
C SER A 29 -7.22 -5.65 -19.60
N LEU A 30 -6.19 -5.55 -18.75
CA LEU A 30 -6.18 -6.18 -17.43
C LEU A 30 -7.32 -5.66 -16.53
N LEU A 31 -7.52 -4.34 -16.51
CA LEU A 31 -8.56 -3.70 -15.70
C LEU A 31 -9.97 -4.02 -16.21
N THR A 32 -10.16 -4.14 -17.53
CA THR A 32 -11.42 -4.64 -18.10
C THR A 32 -11.70 -6.06 -17.63
N ILE A 33 -10.70 -6.95 -17.62
CA ILE A 33 -10.88 -8.33 -17.15
C ILE A 33 -11.28 -8.38 -15.68
N ILE A 34 -10.63 -7.59 -14.83
CA ILE A 34 -10.81 -7.67 -13.37
C ILE A 34 -12.03 -6.87 -12.89
N PHE A 35 -12.24 -5.67 -13.43
CA PHE A 35 -13.26 -4.72 -12.94
C PHE A 35 -14.40 -4.47 -13.91
N ASN A 36 -14.36 -5.04 -15.12
CA ASN A 36 -15.24 -4.68 -16.23
C ASN A 36 -15.17 -3.18 -16.59
N LYS A 37 -14.01 -2.54 -16.34
CA LYS A 37 -13.76 -1.11 -16.57
C LYS A 37 -12.29 -0.87 -16.96
N PRO A 38 -12.00 -0.25 -18.13
CA PRO A 38 -10.64 -0.10 -18.64
C PRO A 38 -9.82 1.03 -17.99
N ASP A 39 -10.48 1.93 -17.25
CA ASP A 39 -9.98 3.22 -16.77
C ASP A 39 -9.91 3.30 -15.23
N MET A 40 -10.08 2.16 -14.55
CA MET A 40 -9.97 2.09 -13.09
C MET A 40 -8.55 2.44 -12.62
N ASN A 41 -8.44 3.44 -11.75
CA ASN A 41 -7.17 3.80 -11.13
C ASN A 41 -6.74 2.75 -10.08
N VAL A 42 -5.51 2.25 -10.21
CA VAL A 42 -4.90 1.37 -9.22
C VAL A 42 -4.02 2.22 -8.30
N HIS A 43 -4.48 2.46 -7.07
CA HIS A 43 -3.73 3.28 -6.13
C HIS A 43 -2.55 2.48 -5.54
N PRO A 44 -1.34 3.06 -5.38
CA PRO A 44 -0.18 2.37 -4.81
C PRO A 44 -0.45 1.72 -3.44
N ILE A 45 -1.27 2.40 -2.63
CA ILE A 45 -1.55 2.07 -1.23
C ILE A 45 -3.00 1.65 -0.91
N LEU A 46 -4.02 2.34 -1.45
CA LEU A 46 -5.44 2.16 -1.14
C LEU A 46 -6.21 1.54 -2.31
N ASN A 47 -5.97 0.26 -2.55
CA ASN A 47 -6.72 -0.44 -3.58
C ASN A 47 -8.17 -0.68 -3.13
N SER A 48 -9.10 -0.38 -4.03
CA SER A 48 -10.54 -0.65 -3.85
C SER A 48 -10.97 -1.76 -4.81
N GLY A 49 -12.25 -2.18 -4.75
CA GLY A 49 -12.75 -3.25 -5.61
C GLY A 49 -12.19 -4.63 -5.26
N LEU A 50 -11.77 -4.85 -4.00
CA LEU A 50 -11.14 -6.08 -3.54
C LEU A 50 -11.98 -7.34 -3.78
N LYS A 51 -13.32 -7.22 -3.74
CA LYS A 51 -14.24 -8.31 -4.12
C LYS A 51 -14.00 -8.78 -5.55
N ALA A 52 -13.91 -7.85 -6.51
CA ALA A 52 -13.67 -8.19 -7.91
C ALA A 52 -12.27 -8.80 -8.10
N ILE A 53 -11.25 -8.23 -7.46
CA ILE A 53 -9.88 -8.75 -7.49
C ILE A 53 -9.81 -10.18 -6.94
N SER A 54 -10.54 -10.47 -5.85
CA SER A 54 -10.54 -11.78 -5.20
C SER A 54 -11.03 -12.92 -6.10
N LEU A 55 -11.83 -12.62 -7.14
CA LEU A 55 -12.28 -13.60 -8.14
C LEU A 55 -11.14 -14.05 -9.07
N HIS A 56 -10.03 -13.31 -9.10
CA HIS A 56 -8.86 -13.55 -9.94
C HIS A 56 -7.60 -13.90 -9.15
N THR A 57 -7.70 -14.02 -7.82
CA THR A 57 -6.60 -14.37 -6.91
C THR A 57 -6.93 -15.66 -6.14
N SER A 58 -5.95 -16.19 -5.39
CA SER A 58 -6.23 -17.28 -4.44
C SER A 58 -6.83 -16.76 -3.14
N GLU A 59 -6.53 -15.51 -2.84
CA GLU A 59 -6.82 -14.82 -1.60
C GLU A 59 -8.22 -14.22 -1.62
N SER A 60 -8.91 -14.26 -0.47
CA SER A 60 -10.18 -13.58 -0.29
C SER A 60 -10.03 -12.06 -0.29
N ALA A 61 -11.12 -11.32 -0.49
CA ALA A 61 -11.09 -9.86 -0.37
C ALA A 61 -10.58 -9.37 1.00
N ASP A 62 -10.87 -10.12 2.07
CA ASP A 62 -10.39 -9.84 3.42
C ASP A 62 -8.88 -10.04 3.55
N GLN A 63 -8.35 -11.15 3.02
CA GLN A 63 -6.91 -11.39 2.99
C GLN A 63 -6.17 -10.33 2.16
N LEU A 64 -6.70 -9.95 1.00
CA LEU A 64 -6.14 -8.86 0.19
C LEU A 64 -6.12 -7.53 0.94
N TRP A 65 -7.22 -7.22 1.65
CA TRP A 65 -7.34 -6.00 2.46
C TRP A 65 -6.27 -5.96 3.56
N HIS A 66 -6.09 -7.07 4.29
CA HIS A 66 -5.15 -7.18 5.38
C HIS A 66 -3.68 -7.15 4.92
N GLU A 67 -3.34 -7.96 3.91
CA GLU A 67 -1.94 -8.26 3.60
C GLU A 67 -1.35 -7.40 2.48
N GLN A 68 -2.18 -6.90 1.55
CA GLN A 68 -1.71 -6.22 0.33
C GLN A 68 -2.12 -4.75 0.23
N THR A 69 -2.72 -4.19 1.28
CA THR A 69 -3.06 -2.76 1.36
C THR A 69 -2.60 -2.14 2.69
N LEU A 70 -2.58 -0.80 2.77
CA LEU A 70 -2.42 -0.10 4.06
C LEU A 70 -3.78 0.28 4.69
N LEU A 71 -4.91 -0.19 4.16
CA LEU A 71 -6.23 0.05 4.76
C LEU A 71 -6.36 -0.37 6.23
N PRO A 72 -5.71 -1.45 6.71
CA PRO A 72 -5.70 -1.78 8.14
C PRO A 72 -5.17 -0.64 9.01
N LEU A 73 -4.10 0.04 8.58
CA LEU A 73 -3.52 1.17 9.29
C LEU A 73 -4.50 2.35 9.33
N PHE A 74 -5.14 2.68 8.22
CA PHE A 74 -6.13 3.76 8.16
C PHE A 74 -7.36 3.44 9.01
N ALA A 75 -7.89 2.22 8.94
CA ALA A 75 -9.00 1.79 9.77
C ALA A 75 -8.64 1.82 11.26
N TRP A 76 -7.39 1.47 11.62
CA TRP A 76 -6.89 1.56 12.98
C TRP A 76 -6.79 3.01 13.46
N ALA A 77 -6.18 3.89 12.67
CA ALA A 77 -5.92 5.29 13.03
C ALA A 77 -7.16 6.20 12.95
N LEU A 78 -8.19 5.82 12.18
CA LEU A 78 -9.39 6.63 11.92
C LEU A 78 -10.65 5.92 12.46
N PRO A 79 -10.85 5.84 13.80
CA PRO A 79 -11.95 5.07 14.39
C PRO A 79 -13.34 5.53 13.93
N ILE A 80 -13.53 6.83 13.68
CA ILE A 80 -14.81 7.40 13.22
C ILE A 80 -15.17 6.86 11.81
N SER A 81 -14.17 6.68 10.94
CA SER A 81 -14.36 6.23 9.56
C SER A 81 -14.09 4.74 9.37
N ARG A 82 -13.72 4.02 10.44
CA ARG A 82 -13.29 2.61 10.41
C ARG A 82 -14.27 1.71 9.66
N ASN A 83 -15.55 1.77 10.03
CA ASN A 83 -16.57 0.89 9.43
C ASN A 83 -16.70 1.13 7.92
N GLU A 84 -16.58 2.38 7.47
CA GLU A 84 -16.65 2.72 6.04
C GLU A 84 -15.36 2.33 5.30
N ILE A 85 -14.19 2.42 5.95
CA ILE A 85 -12.90 1.95 5.39
C ILE A 85 -12.88 0.41 5.25
N MET A 86 -13.56 -0.29 6.16
CA MET A 86 -13.69 -1.75 6.14
C MET A 86 -14.77 -2.25 5.17
N ASP A 87 -15.68 -1.38 4.72
CA ASP A 87 -16.72 -1.77 3.75
C ASP A 87 -16.13 -1.86 2.32
N PHE A 88 -16.14 -3.08 1.77
CA PHE A 88 -15.71 -3.33 0.39
C PHE A 88 -16.58 -2.69 -0.69
N ASN A 89 -17.76 -2.15 -0.33
CA ASN A 89 -18.61 -1.40 -1.25
C ASN A 89 -18.28 0.10 -1.28
N THR A 90 -17.42 0.59 -0.38
CA THR A 90 -16.98 1.98 -0.36
C THR A 90 -16.27 2.33 -1.67
N THR A 91 -16.70 3.41 -2.31
CA THR A 91 -16.15 3.82 -3.61
C THR A 91 -14.70 4.28 -3.46
N PRO A 92 -13.83 4.07 -4.47
CA PRO A 92 -12.46 4.56 -4.44
C PRO A 92 -12.33 6.06 -4.11
N ALA A 93 -13.21 6.89 -4.68
CA ALA A 93 -13.22 8.33 -4.40
C ALA A 93 -13.54 8.65 -2.94
N ARG A 94 -14.51 7.94 -2.35
CA ARG A 94 -14.85 8.08 -0.93
C ARG A 94 -13.71 7.61 -0.04
N LEU A 95 -13.10 6.48 -0.36
CA LEU A 95 -11.97 5.91 0.39
C LEU A 95 -10.78 6.87 0.45
N ASN A 96 -10.42 7.49 -0.70
CA ASN A 96 -9.37 8.50 -0.77
C ASN A 96 -9.67 9.72 0.11
N ARG A 97 -10.93 10.18 0.13
CA ARG A 97 -11.37 11.30 0.99
C ARG A 97 -11.29 10.95 2.47
N LEU A 98 -11.75 9.76 2.87
CA LEU A 98 -11.72 9.29 4.26
C LEU A 98 -10.30 9.19 4.79
N CYS A 99 -9.40 8.62 4.01
CA CYS A 99 -8.00 8.45 4.37
C CYS A 99 -7.20 9.76 4.32
N ARG A 100 -7.87 10.91 4.11
CA ARG A 100 -7.29 12.25 4.03
C ARG A 100 -6.13 12.35 3.05
N LEU A 101 -6.15 11.53 2.00
CA LEU A 101 -5.20 11.59 0.90
C LEU A 101 -5.62 12.63 -0.14
N SER A 102 -6.39 13.65 0.24
CA SER A 102 -6.86 14.71 -0.65
C SER A 102 -5.73 15.50 -1.32
N ASN A 103 -4.49 15.42 -0.83
CA ASN A 103 -3.31 15.94 -1.51
C ASN A 103 -2.97 15.17 -2.81
N PHE A 104 -3.55 13.98 -3.04
CA PHE A 104 -3.51 13.28 -4.33
C PHE A 104 -4.24 14.07 -5.43
N SER A 105 -5.23 14.89 -5.05
CA SER A 105 -5.98 15.76 -5.98
C SER A 105 -5.29 17.10 -6.29
N LEU A 106 -4.26 17.49 -5.52
CA LEU A 106 -3.51 18.75 -5.70
C LEU A 106 -2.31 18.63 -6.67
N GLY A 107 -2.25 17.55 -7.47
CA GLY A 107 -1.20 17.39 -8.48
C GLY A 107 0.19 17.04 -7.93
N GLN A 108 0.31 16.79 -6.62
CA GLN A 108 1.53 16.24 -6.02
C GLN A 108 1.63 14.77 -6.43
N ARG A 109 2.44 14.51 -7.46
CA ARG A 109 2.64 13.16 -8.03
C ARG A 109 3.01 12.19 -6.92
N THR A 110 2.17 11.19 -6.69
CA THR A 110 2.47 10.11 -5.75
C THR A 110 3.79 9.45 -6.13
N LEU A 111 4.60 9.20 -5.11
CA LEU A 111 5.89 8.55 -5.26
C LEU A 111 5.75 7.08 -4.89
N LEU A 112 6.38 6.23 -5.68
CA LEU A 112 6.64 4.84 -5.34
C LEU A 112 8.03 4.75 -4.73
N LYS A 113 8.09 4.20 -3.52
CA LYS A 113 9.34 4.06 -2.78
C LYS A 113 9.90 2.65 -2.89
N PHE A 114 11.21 2.52 -2.99
CA PHE A 114 11.89 1.22 -2.99
C PHE A 114 13.27 1.30 -2.35
N CYS A 115 13.77 0.15 -1.90
CA CYS A 115 15.15 0.00 -1.46
C CYS A 115 15.97 -0.64 -2.60
N PRO A 116 17.10 -0.06 -3.03
CA PRO A 116 17.98 -0.67 -4.03
C PRO A 116 18.50 -2.05 -3.63
N VAL A 117 18.74 -2.27 -2.32
CA VAL A 117 19.18 -3.57 -1.80
C VAL A 117 18.05 -4.60 -1.91
N CYS A 118 16.83 -4.29 -1.44
CA CYS A 118 15.67 -5.17 -1.65
C CYS A 118 15.47 -5.49 -3.12
N ALA A 119 15.58 -4.53 -4.04
CA ALA A 119 15.40 -4.80 -5.47
C ALA A 119 16.39 -5.87 -5.99
N ARG A 120 17.66 -5.81 -5.58
CA ARG A 120 18.65 -6.84 -5.96
C ARG A 120 18.36 -8.19 -5.30
N GLU A 121 17.99 -8.20 -4.03
CA GLU A 121 17.59 -9.42 -3.32
C GLU A 121 16.34 -10.05 -3.96
N ASP A 122 15.33 -9.27 -4.29
CA ASP A 122 14.09 -9.74 -4.92
C ASP A 122 14.38 -10.37 -6.29
N THR A 123 15.26 -9.73 -7.07
CA THR A 123 15.72 -10.27 -8.35
C THR A 123 16.44 -11.60 -8.16
N PHE A 124 17.31 -11.71 -7.16
CA PHE A 124 18.04 -12.93 -6.87
C PHE A 124 17.13 -14.08 -6.40
N HIS A 125 16.17 -13.81 -5.51
CA HIS A 125 15.33 -14.86 -4.91
C HIS A 125 14.09 -15.21 -5.74
N TYR A 126 13.50 -14.24 -6.45
CA TYR A 126 12.24 -14.39 -7.15
C TYR A 126 12.32 -14.12 -8.66
N GLY A 127 13.49 -13.72 -9.17
CA GLY A 127 13.69 -13.39 -10.58
C GLY A 127 13.05 -12.06 -11.02
N VAL A 128 12.46 -11.31 -10.09
CA VAL A 128 11.74 -10.06 -10.39
C VAL A 128 11.77 -9.12 -9.19
N THR A 129 11.95 -7.83 -9.42
CA THR A 129 11.78 -6.80 -8.38
C THR A 129 10.30 -6.53 -8.15
N TYR A 130 9.90 -6.05 -6.97
CA TYR A 130 8.50 -5.73 -6.70
C TYR A 130 8.32 -4.62 -5.66
N TRP A 131 7.18 -3.93 -5.70
CA TRP A 131 6.92 -2.84 -4.76
C TRP A 131 6.44 -3.39 -3.42
N HIS A 132 7.36 -3.41 -2.46
CA HIS A 132 7.09 -3.70 -1.05
C HIS A 132 6.10 -2.70 -0.46
N LEU A 133 5.14 -3.19 0.31
CA LEU A 133 4.05 -2.43 0.91
C LEU A 133 4.55 -1.58 2.07
N ALA A 134 5.47 -2.11 2.90
CA ALA A 134 6.08 -1.36 3.99
C ALA A 134 6.83 -0.12 3.50
N HIS A 135 7.47 -0.18 2.34
CA HIS A 135 8.14 0.97 1.74
C HIS A 135 7.16 2.10 1.39
N GLN A 136 5.88 1.82 1.17
CA GLN A 136 4.90 2.83 0.76
C GLN A 136 4.31 3.62 1.93
N LEU A 137 4.69 3.32 3.17
CA LEU A 137 4.18 4.03 4.35
C LEU A 137 4.51 5.52 4.32
N HIS A 138 3.53 6.37 4.61
CA HIS A 138 3.76 7.80 4.73
C HIS A 138 4.72 8.08 5.90
N GLY A 139 5.66 9.00 5.69
CA GLY A 139 6.68 9.36 6.69
C GLY A 139 7.87 8.39 6.79
N VAL A 140 7.76 7.17 6.26
CA VAL A 140 8.89 6.23 6.22
C VAL A 140 9.81 6.58 5.04
N THR A 141 11.06 6.94 5.32
CA THR A 141 12.09 7.31 4.34
C THR A 141 13.22 6.29 4.24
N THR A 142 13.19 5.24 5.07
CA THR A 142 14.26 4.24 5.20
C THR A 142 13.67 2.83 5.08
N CYS A 143 14.43 1.90 4.55
CA CYS A 143 14.03 0.49 4.50
C CYS A 143 14.01 -0.11 5.92
N HIS A 144 12.99 -0.90 6.26
CA HIS A 144 12.92 -1.56 7.57
C HIS A 144 13.87 -2.77 7.68
N ARG A 145 14.38 -3.28 6.55
CA ARG A 145 15.28 -4.45 6.48
C ARG A 145 16.75 -4.06 6.36
N HIS A 146 17.03 -2.95 5.69
CA HIS A 146 18.38 -2.46 5.41
C HIS A 146 18.53 -1.02 5.91
N PRO A 147 19.67 -0.62 6.50
CA PRO A 147 19.93 0.77 6.94
C PRO A 147 20.21 1.68 5.73
N VAL A 148 19.26 1.75 4.80
CA VAL A 148 19.37 2.38 3.48
C VAL A 148 18.14 3.25 3.25
N ALA A 149 18.38 4.48 2.80
CA ALA A 149 17.32 5.41 2.41
C ALA A 149 16.52 4.85 1.22
N LEU A 150 15.20 5.06 1.24
CA LEU A 150 14.31 4.67 0.17
C LEU A 150 14.42 5.64 -1.00
N GLU A 151 14.64 5.08 -2.18
CA GLU A 151 14.58 5.79 -3.45
C GLU A 151 13.14 5.96 -3.90
N SER A 152 12.86 7.02 -4.65
CA SER A 152 11.50 7.36 -5.08
C SER A 152 11.42 7.56 -6.58
N ILE A 153 10.38 7.01 -7.19
CA ILE A 153 10.01 7.33 -8.59
C ILE A 153 8.57 7.83 -8.66
N HIS A 154 8.27 8.64 -9.67
CA HIS A 154 6.91 9.09 -9.91
C HIS A 154 6.03 7.95 -10.43
N VAL A 155 4.83 7.84 -9.86
CA VAL A 155 3.75 7.05 -10.45
C VAL A 155 3.37 7.66 -11.81
N PRO A 156 3.14 6.86 -12.86
CA PRO A 156 2.67 7.38 -14.14
C PRO A 156 1.26 7.96 -14.03
N SER A 157 0.80 8.64 -15.08
CA SER A 157 -0.59 9.07 -15.18
C SER A 157 -1.56 7.88 -15.08
N SER A 158 -2.85 8.17 -14.86
CA SER A 158 -3.94 7.18 -14.86
C SER A 158 -3.79 6.17 -16.01
N PRO A 159 -3.90 4.85 -15.75
CA PRO A 159 -4.42 4.20 -14.54
C PRO A 159 -3.37 3.95 -13.44
N HIS A 160 -2.22 4.63 -13.47
CA HIS A 160 -1.11 4.56 -12.50
C HIS A 160 -0.26 3.28 -12.56
N ILE A 161 -0.62 2.34 -13.42
CA ILE A 161 0.14 1.11 -13.71
C ILE A 161 0.57 1.08 -15.18
N ARG A 162 1.67 0.40 -15.50
CA ARG A 162 2.12 0.12 -16.87
C ARG A 162 3.01 -1.12 -16.92
N ILE A 163 3.16 -1.69 -18.12
CA ILE A 163 4.14 -2.75 -18.38
C ILE A 163 5.54 -2.25 -17.97
N GLY A 164 6.27 -3.06 -17.22
CA GLY A 164 7.63 -2.77 -16.76
C GLY A 164 7.74 -1.77 -15.61
N LEU A 165 6.63 -1.37 -14.95
CA LEU A 165 6.70 -0.49 -13.77
C LEU A 165 7.12 -1.26 -12.52
N MET A 166 8.40 -1.62 -12.45
CA MET A 166 9.00 -2.33 -11.33
C MET A 166 10.17 -1.52 -10.74
N PRO A 167 10.58 -1.75 -9.48
CA PRO A 167 11.75 -1.11 -8.91
C PRO A 167 13.00 -1.38 -9.76
N PRO A 168 13.79 -0.36 -10.12
CA PRO A 168 15.02 -0.54 -10.88
C PRO A 168 16.14 -1.12 -10.00
N VAL A 169 16.95 -2.03 -10.57
CA VAL A 169 18.12 -2.62 -9.88
C VAL A 169 19.40 -1.78 -10.04
N SER A 170 19.37 -0.76 -10.89
CA SER A 170 20.55 0.05 -11.25
C SER A 170 20.91 1.12 -10.22
N TYR A 171 20.06 1.34 -9.22
CA TYR A 171 20.30 2.36 -8.19
C TYR A 171 21.34 1.87 -7.19
N THR A 172 22.14 2.81 -6.68
CA THR A 172 23.11 2.56 -5.62
C THR A 172 22.50 3.00 -4.29
N GLU A 173 22.67 2.19 -3.25
CA GLU A 173 22.19 2.49 -1.92
C GLU A 173 22.89 3.70 -1.28
N GLN A 174 22.12 4.50 -0.56
CA GLN A 174 22.63 5.51 0.35
C GLN A 174 22.28 5.11 1.79
N LEU A 175 23.27 5.14 2.68
CA LEU A 175 23.06 4.80 4.09
C LEU A 175 22.09 5.80 4.74
N SER A 176 21.16 5.28 5.56
CA SER A 176 20.31 6.09 6.42
C SER A 176 20.95 6.30 7.79
N ASN A 177 20.44 7.26 8.56
CA ASN A 177 20.78 7.34 9.98
C ASN A 177 20.03 6.26 10.79
N GLU A 178 20.51 6.02 12.01
CA GLU A 178 19.99 4.98 12.91
C GLU A 178 18.56 5.27 13.38
N ILE A 179 18.23 6.54 13.66
CA ILE A 179 16.90 6.94 14.14
C ILE A 179 15.84 6.63 13.09
N ASP A 180 16.08 6.98 11.82
CA ASP A 180 15.16 6.69 10.72
C ASP A 180 15.04 5.18 10.46
N PHE A 181 16.11 4.43 10.67
CA PHE A 181 16.10 2.97 10.52
C PHE A 181 15.26 2.31 11.61
N ASP A 182 15.43 2.72 12.86
CA ASP A 182 14.64 2.21 13.98
C ASP A 182 13.17 2.64 13.88
N PHE A 183 12.90 3.87 13.41
CA PHE A 183 11.55 4.31 13.10
C PHE A 183 10.91 3.43 12.00
N ALA A 184 11.64 3.12 10.93
CA ALA A 184 11.13 2.25 9.86
C ALA A 184 10.79 0.84 10.37
N LYS A 185 11.63 0.25 11.24
CA LYS A 185 11.33 -1.03 11.91
C LYS A 185 10.09 -0.93 12.78
N PHE A 186 9.99 0.11 13.61
CA PHE A 186 8.83 0.35 14.46
C PHE A 186 7.53 0.43 13.65
N CYS A 187 7.54 1.17 12.52
CA CYS A 187 6.39 1.27 11.64
C CYS A 187 6.00 -0.09 11.03
N TYR A 188 6.98 -0.87 10.56
CA TYR A 188 6.75 -2.20 10.01
C TYR A 188 6.11 -3.14 11.04
N GLU A 189 6.69 -3.21 12.25
CA GLU A 189 6.16 -4.03 13.35
C GLU A 189 4.75 -3.58 13.76
N SER A 190 4.51 -2.26 13.86
CA SER A 190 3.20 -1.71 14.21
C SER A 190 2.10 -2.16 13.24
N ILE A 191 2.38 -2.17 11.94
CA ILE A 191 1.40 -2.62 10.94
C ILE A 191 1.14 -4.11 11.04
N ASN A 192 2.17 -4.92 11.28
CA ASN A 192 2.00 -6.35 11.44
C ASN A 192 1.15 -6.69 12.67
N ILE A 193 1.34 -5.95 13.77
CA ILE A 193 0.50 -6.05 14.96
C ILE A 193 -0.96 -5.65 14.65
N ILE A 194 -1.17 -4.57 13.90
CA ILE A 194 -2.51 -4.13 13.46
C ILE A 194 -3.18 -5.20 12.57
N ARG A 195 -2.44 -5.77 11.62
CA ARG A 195 -2.94 -6.81 10.70
C ARG A 195 -3.40 -8.06 11.43
N ARG A 196 -2.63 -8.50 12.43
CA ARG A 196 -2.95 -9.65 13.29
C ARG A 196 -4.12 -9.40 14.25
N LYS A 197 -4.60 -8.15 14.34
CA LYS A 197 -5.63 -7.69 15.29
C LYS A 197 -5.21 -7.84 16.75
N ASP A 198 -3.90 -7.90 17.00
CA ASP A 198 -3.31 -8.02 18.33
C ASP A 198 -3.47 -6.73 19.16
N ILE A 199 -3.70 -5.59 18.49
CA ILE A 199 -4.04 -4.33 19.13
C ILE A 199 -5.40 -3.85 18.63
N THR A 200 -6.34 -3.74 19.56
CA THR A 200 -7.54 -2.95 19.36
C THR A 200 -7.25 -1.51 19.75
N HIS A 201 -7.47 -0.58 18.84
CA HIS A 201 -7.42 0.85 19.18
C HIS A 201 -8.67 1.16 20.03
N PRO A 202 -8.56 1.45 21.34
CA PRO A 202 -9.69 2.03 22.07
C PRO A 202 -10.04 3.34 21.37
N ASN A 203 -11.31 3.69 21.19
CA ASN A 203 -11.64 4.99 20.58
C ASN A 203 -10.83 6.07 21.34
N TYR A 204 -9.89 6.76 20.69
CA TYR A 204 -8.98 7.63 21.42
C TYR A 204 -9.77 8.74 22.11
N MET A 205 -10.96 9.08 21.61
CA MET A 205 -11.89 9.98 22.30
C MET A 205 -12.31 9.42 23.66
N ASP A 206 -12.49 8.11 23.81
CA ASP A 206 -12.78 7.47 25.09
C ASP A 206 -11.55 7.48 26.01
N VAL A 207 -10.34 7.36 25.46
CA VAL A 207 -9.10 7.49 26.21
C VAL A 207 -8.88 8.94 26.67
N LEU A 208 -9.04 9.91 25.76
CA LEU A 208 -8.95 11.34 26.08
C LEU A 208 -10.03 11.76 27.07
N LYS A 209 -11.26 11.23 26.97
CA LYS A 209 -12.31 11.39 27.99
C LYS A 209 -11.85 10.85 29.34
N LYS A 210 -11.34 9.62 29.39
CA LYS A 210 -10.82 9.00 30.62
C LYS A 210 -9.66 9.78 31.23
N LEU A 211 -8.84 10.41 30.41
CA LEU A 211 -7.68 11.20 30.82
C LEU A 211 -8.03 12.68 31.10
N ASN A 212 -9.30 13.11 30.96
CA ASN A 212 -9.72 14.52 31.03
C ASN A 212 -8.93 15.44 30.08
N LEU A 213 -8.58 14.94 28.89
CA LEU A 213 -7.82 15.66 27.86
C LEU A 213 -8.70 16.16 26.70
N LEU A 214 -10.03 16.10 26.83
CA LEU A 214 -10.93 16.77 25.89
C LEU A 214 -11.21 18.19 26.39
N SER A 215 -11.01 19.20 25.54
CA SER A 215 -11.55 20.54 25.79
C SER A 215 -13.07 20.49 25.79
N LEU A 216 -13.71 21.31 26.62
CA LEU A 216 -15.17 21.45 26.64
C LEU A 216 -15.75 22.00 25.32
N ASP A 217 -14.88 22.56 24.48
CA ASP A 217 -15.20 23.07 23.17
C ASP A 217 -14.69 22.09 22.10
N GLY A 218 -15.64 21.34 21.53
CA GLY A 218 -15.64 20.48 20.33
C GLY A 218 -14.35 20.20 19.56
#